data_AF-A0A7S0BFZ3-F1
#
_entry.id   AF-A0A7S0BFZ3-F1
#
_cell.length_a   1.000
_cell.length_b   1.000
_cell.length_c   1.000
_cell.angle_alpha   90.00
_cell.angle_beta   90.00
_cell.angle_gamma   90.00
#
_symmetry.space_group_name_H-M   'P 1'
#
loop_
_entity.id
_entity.type
_entity.pdbx_description
1 polymer ?
#
loop_
_entity_poly.entity_id
_entity_poly.type
_entity_poly.pdbx_seq_one_letter_code
_entity_poly.pdbx_strand_id
1 'polypeptide(L)'
;IGETSKDYIYAVTPLLEDALIDRDLVHRQTACSALGHLALGVQGLGCEDALLHLLNHVWPNIFETSPHVINAVMAAIQGIMVALGPGAILSYVLQGLFHPARHVREIYWKIYNNLYVYSQDGLSPAYPRIPDDHETGNVYGRPELDLVI
;
A
#
# COMPACT_ATOMS: atom_id res chain seq x y z
N ILE A 1 -15.17 15.07 -3.43
CA ILE A 1 -16.19 15.68 -2.54
C ILE A 1 -15.81 15.59 -1.05
N GLY A 2 -14.53 15.35 -0.72
CA GLY A 2 -14.05 15.32 0.67
C GLY A 2 -14.72 14.20 1.48
N GLU A 3 -15.04 14.48 2.74
CA GLU A 3 -15.63 13.54 3.69
C GLU A 3 -16.97 12.95 3.25
N THR A 4 -17.74 13.68 2.44
CA THR A 4 -19.03 13.17 1.91
C THR A 4 -18.85 11.95 1.03
N SER A 5 -17.63 11.66 0.57
CA SER A 5 -17.33 10.47 -0.23
C SER A 5 -17.57 9.16 0.53
N LYS A 6 -17.60 9.18 1.87
CA LYS A 6 -17.85 7.99 2.70
C LYS A 6 -19.19 7.32 2.39
N ASP A 7 -20.21 8.10 2.06
CA ASP A 7 -21.57 7.60 1.81
C ASP A 7 -21.70 7.01 0.39
N TYR A 8 -20.71 7.23 -0.48
CA TYR A 8 -20.74 6.85 -1.89
C TYR A 8 -19.66 5.84 -2.29
N ILE A 9 -18.70 5.54 -1.41
CA ILE A 9 -17.56 4.67 -1.75
C ILE A 9 -18.02 3.31 -2.30
N TYR A 10 -18.97 2.66 -1.62
CA TYR A 10 -19.50 1.36 -2.05
C TYR A 10 -20.25 1.42 -3.39
N ALA A 11 -20.93 2.54 -3.68
CA ALA A 11 -21.63 2.71 -4.96
C ALA A 11 -20.64 2.86 -6.13
N VAL A 12 -19.46 3.45 -5.89
CA VAL A 12 -18.44 3.72 -6.91
C VAL A 12 -17.43 2.57 -7.04
N THR A 13 -17.31 1.71 -6.02
CA THR A 13 -16.37 0.57 -5.98
C THR A 13 -16.43 -0.30 -7.24
N PRO A 14 -17.59 -0.82 -7.71
CA PRO A 14 -17.63 -1.70 -8.89
C PRO A 14 -17.19 -0.99 -10.18
N LEU A 15 -17.43 0.33 -10.29
CA LEU A 15 -16.98 1.13 -11.43
C LEU A 15 -15.45 1.29 -11.42
N LEU A 16 -14.86 1.51 -10.25
CA LEU A 16 -13.40 1.59 -10.11
C LEU A 16 -12.74 0.24 -10.31
N GLU A 17 -13.33 -0.85 -9.84
CA GLU A 17 -12.84 -2.22 -10.10
C GLU A 17 -12.71 -2.48 -11.59
N ASP A 18 -13.78 -2.26 -12.37
CA ASP A 18 -13.79 -2.47 -13.82
C ASP A 18 -12.74 -1.58 -14.52
N ALA A 19 -12.66 -0.31 -14.13
CA ALA A 19 -11.68 0.62 -14.69
C ALA A 19 -10.22 0.29 -14.32
N LEU A 20 -9.96 -0.32 -13.17
CA LEU A 20 -8.62 -0.71 -12.70
C LEU A 20 -8.10 -1.99 -13.37
N ILE A 21 -8.98 -2.84 -13.87
CA ILE A 21 -8.64 -4.06 -14.61
C ILE A 21 -8.69 -3.89 -16.14
N ASP A 22 -9.12 -2.72 -16.61
CA ASP A 22 -9.28 -2.44 -18.03
C ASP A 22 -7.94 -2.50 -18.80
N ARG A 23 -8.03 -2.86 -20.08
CA ARG A 23 -6.86 -2.95 -20.96
C ARG A 23 -6.27 -1.58 -21.28
N ASP A 24 -7.10 -0.53 -21.28
CA ASP A 24 -6.68 0.83 -21.55
C ASP A 24 -5.92 1.42 -20.35
N LEU A 25 -4.70 1.89 -20.64
CA LEU A 25 -3.84 2.58 -19.69
C LEU A 25 -4.50 3.85 -19.12
N VAL A 26 -5.32 4.54 -19.91
CA VAL A 26 -5.98 5.78 -19.51
C VAL A 26 -7.07 5.52 -18.47
N HIS A 27 -7.83 4.43 -18.61
CA HIS A 27 -8.81 4.01 -17.60
C HIS A 27 -8.12 3.71 -16.27
N ARG A 28 -7.07 2.89 -16.29
CA ARG A 28 -6.30 2.56 -15.07
C ARG A 28 -5.67 3.78 -14.42
N GLN A 29 -5.08 4.69 -15.20
CA GLN A 29 -4.51 5.94 -14.70
C GLN A 29 -5.56 6.84 -14.02
N THR A 30 -6.71 7.01 -14.67
CA THR A 30 -7.78 7.87 -14.18
C THR A 30 -8.43 7.28 -12.94
N ALA A 31 -8.66 5.96 -12.93
CA ALA A 31 -9.17 5.23 -11.78
C ALA A 31 -8.22 5.32 -10.58
N CYS A 32 -6.90 5.17 -10.78
CA CYS A 32 -5.92 5.35 -9.71
C CYS A 32 -5.95 6.77 -9.13
N SER A 33 -6.03 7.79 -10.00
CA SER A 33 -6.11 9.19 -9.55
C SER A 33 -7.39 9.44 -8.74
N ALA A 34 -8.53 8.94 -9.22
CA ALA A 34 -9.81 9.05 -8.52
C ALA A 34 -9.77 8.35 -7.15
N LEU A 35 -9.20 7.14 -7.10
CA LEU A 35 -9.04 6.37 -5.87
C LEU A 35 -8.09 7.04 -4.87
N GLY A 36 -7.01 7.67 -5.32
CA GLY A 36 -6.13 8.45 -4.45
C GLY A 36 -6.87 9.60 -3.75
N HIS A 37 -7.68 10.35 -4.49
CA HIS A 37 -8.52 11.41 -3.93
C HIS A 37 -9.64 10.87 -3.02
N LEU A 38 -10.24 9.74 -3.39
CA LEU A 38 -11.27 9.07 -2.60
C LEU A 38 -10.70 8.63 -1.24
N ALA A 39 -9.55 7.96 -1.24
CA ALA A 39 -8.88 7.47 -0.04
C ALA A 39 -8.53 8.61 0.93
N LEU A 40 -7.95 9.71 0.42
CA LEU A 40 -7.68 10.90 1.24
C LEU A 40 -8.96 11.55 1.79
N GLY A 41 -10.05 11.51 1.03
CA GLY A 41 -11.33 12.07 1.43
C GLY A 41 -12.06 11.27 2.51
N VAL A 42 -11.79 9.96 2.64
CA VAL A 42 -12.47 9.06 3.59
C VAL A 42 -11.58 8.60 4.75
N GLN A 43 -10.42 9.22 4.93
CA GLN A 43 -9.51 8.88 6.02
C GLN A 43 -10.21 8.99 7.39
N GLY A 44 -10.16 7.90 8.17
CA GLY A 44 -10.72 7.87 9.53
C GLY A 44 -12.24 7.84 9.61
N LEU A 45 -12.93 7.56 8.50
CA LEU A 45 -14.39 7.50 8.42
C LEU A 45 -14.97 6.07 8.43
N GLY A 46 -14.14 5.05 8.70
CA GLY A 46 -14.59 3.66 8.80
C GLY A 46 -14.80 2.96 7.45
N CYS A 47 -14.11 3.40 6.39
CA CYS A 47 -14.20 2.85 5.03
C CYS A 47 -12.97 2.02 4.63
N GLU A 48 -12.23 1.49 5.61
CA GLU A 48 -10.99 0.76 5.40
C GLU A 48 -11.21 -0.55 4.62
N ASP A 49 -12.37 -1.19 4.77
CA ASP A 49 -12.75 -2.41 4.05
C ASP A 49 -12.83 -2.19 2.53
N ALA A 50 -13.51 -1.13 2.09
CA ALA A 50 -13.66 -0.78 0.68
C ALA A 50 -12.32 -0.34 0.08
N LEU A 51 -11.51 0.41 0.84
CA LEU A 51 -10.18 0.81 0.40
C LEU A 51 -9.21 -0.36 0.30
N LEU A 52 -9.27 -1.32 1.23
CA LEU A 52 -8.48 -2.56 1.18
C LEU A 52 -8.88 -3.41 -0.05
N HIS A 53 -10.18 -3.51 -0.32
CA HIS A 53 -10.67 -4.19 -1.53
C HIS A 53 -10.18 -3.53 -2.82
N LEU A 54 -10.22 -2.21 -2.90
CA LEU A 54 -9.71 -1.47 -4.07
C LEU A 54 -8.18 -1.53 -4.16
N LEU A 55 -7.45 -1.59 -3.04
CA LEU A 55 -6.01 -1.81 -3.03
C LEU A 55 -5.62 -3.12 -3.73
N ASN A 56 -6.40 -4.18 -3.55
CA ASN A 56 -6.17 -5.46 -4.25
C ASN A 56 -6.24 -5.34 -5.77
N HIS A 57 -7.03 -4.39 -6.29
CA HIS A 57 -7.16 -4.11 -7.73
C HIS A 57 -6.09 -3.14 -8.22
N VAL A 58 -5.59 -2.25 -7.35
CA VAL A 58 -4.46 -1.37 -7.67
C VAL A 58 -3.13 -2.13 -7.69
N TRP A 59 -2.92 -3.05 -6.76
CA TRP A 59 -1.62 -3.70 -6.53
C TRP A 59 -1.00 -4.39 -7.75
N PRO A 60 -1.76 -5.09 -8.63
CA PRO A 60 -1.21 -5.66 -9.86
C PRO A 60 -0.59 -4.62 -10.81
N ASN A 61 -1.01 -3.36 -10.72
CA ASN A 61 -0.57 -2.28 -11.59
C ASN A 61 0.78 -1.67 -11.21
N ILE A 62 1.42 -2.12 -10.11
CA ILE A 62 2.73 -1.59 -9.67
C ILE A 62 3.88 -1.90 -10.64
N PHE A 63 3.68 -2.88 -11.54
CA PHE A 63 4.64 -3.26 -12.57
C PHE A 63 4.45 -2.51 -13.90
N GLU A 64 3.55 -1.53 -13.93
CA GLU A 64 3.30 -0.76 -15.14
C GLU A 64 4.52 0.07 -15.55
N THR A 65 4.78 0.14 -16.85
CA THR A 65 5.98 0.80 -17.41
C THR A 65 5.70 2.23 -17.85
N SER A 66 4.44 2.54 -18.18
CA SER A 66 4.04 3.88 -18.58
C SER A 66 4.25 4.90 -17.44
N PRO A 67 5.04 5.97 -17.65
CA PRO A 67 5.32 6.96 -16.61
C PRO A 67 4.07 7.61 -16.01
N HIS A 68 3.05 7.86 -16.82
CA HIS A 68 1.82 8.49 -16.36
C HIS A 68 0.98 7.56 -15.47
N VAL A 69 0.88 6.29 -15.86
CA VAL A 69 0.11 5.29 -15.10
C VAL A 69 0.82 4.94 -13.81
N ILE A 70 2.13 4.66 -13.84
CA ILE A 70 2.87 4.27 -12.64
C ILE A 70 2.90 5.39 -11.59
N ASN A 71 2.98 6.65 -12.02
CA ASN A 71 2.89 7.79 -11.11
C ASN A 71 1.51 7.89 -10.46
N ALA A 72 0.44 7.63 -11.22
CA ALA A 72 -0.92 7.59 -10.68
C ALA A 72 -1.12 6.41 -9.71
N VAL A 73 -0.60 5.23 -10.03
CA VAL A 73 -0.61 4.05 -9.13
C VAL A 73 0.11 4.36 -7.82
N MET A 74 1.31 4.94 -7.89
CA MET A 74 2.08 5.33 -6.70
C MET A 74 1.34 6.37 -5.85
N ALA A 75 0.70 7.36 -6.48
CA ALA A 75 -0.11 8.34 -5.78
C ALA A 75 -1.36 7.72 -5.13
N ALA A 76 -2.01 6.77 -5.81
CA ALA A 76 -3.14 6.02 -5.26
C ALA A 76 -2.73 5.22 -4.01
N ILE A 77 -1.61 4.50 -4.08
CA ILE A 77 -1.07 3.75 -2.93
C ILE A 77 -0.75 4.68 -1.76
N GLN A 78 -0.19 5.87 -2.01
CA GLN A 78 0.04 6.86 -0.95
C GLN A 78 -1.26 7.38 -0.32
N GLY A 79 -2.29 7.64 -1.12
CA GLY A 79 -3.61 8.02 -0.60
C GLY A 79 -4.23 6.92 0.26
N ILE A 80 -4.17 5.67 -0.21
CA ILE A 80 -4.67 4.50 0.53
C ILE A 80 -3.85 4.25 1.80
N MET A 81 -2.52 4.44 1.75
CA MET A 81 -1.62 4.32 2.90
C MET A 81 -2.04 5.22 4.06
N VAL A 82 -2.49 6.44 3.75
CA VAL A 82 -2.94 7.42 4.74
C VAL A 82 -4.25 6.97 5.42
N ALA A 83 -5.12 6.28 4.68
CA ALA A 83 -6.41 5.83 5.18
C ALA A 83 -6.35 4.45 5.89
N LEU A 84 -5.59 3.49 5.37
CA LEU A 84 -5.43 2.15 5.96
C LEU A 84 -4.35 2.08 7.04
N GLY A 85 -3.38 2.99 7.00
CA GLY A 85 -2.22 3.00 7.87
C GLY A 85 -1.03 2.18 7.33
N PRO A 86 0.15 2.37 7.95
CA PRO A 86 1.41 1.85 7.43
C PRO A 86 1.55 0.32 7.53
N GLY A 87 0.95 -0.31 8.55
CA GLY A 87 1.05 -1.77 8.76
C GLY A 87 0.36 -2.59 7.67
N ALA A 88 -0.78 -2.11 7.16
CA ALA A 88 -1.48 -2.76 6.06
C ALA A 88 -0.60 -2.75 4.79
N ILE A 89 -0.05 -1.59 4.42
CA ILE A 89 0.81 -1.47 3.24
C ILE A 89 2.11 -2.27 3.42
N LEU A 90 2.72 -2.26 4.61
CA LEU A 90 3.90 -3.06 4.91
C LEU A 90 3.66 -4.54 4.62
N SER A 91 2.48 -5.07 4.97
CA SER A 91 2.12 -6.48 4.75
C SER A 91 2.10 -6.85 3.26
N TYR A 92 1.72 -5.93 2.37
CA TYR A 92 1.82 -6.15 0.92
C TYR A 92 3.27 -6.04 0.44
N VAL A 93 4.04 -5.07 0.96
CA VAL A 93 5.41 -4.79 0.53
C VAL A 93 6.41 -5.88 0.94
N LEU A 94 6.25 -6.50 2.11
CA LEU A 94 7.19 -7.48 2.65
C LEU A 94 7.49 -8.63 1.67
N GLN A 95 6.51 -9.06 0.88
CA GLN A 95 6.64 -10.17 -0.06
C GLN A 95 7.66 -9.91 -1.19
N GLY A 96 7.82 -8.64 -1.60
CA GLY A 96 8.68 -8.28 -2.72
C GLY A 96 10.03 -7.66 -2.35
N LEU A 97 10.25 -7.29 -1.08
CA LEU A 97 11.49 -6.63 -0.64
C LEU A 97 12.75 -7.47 -0.90
N PHE A 98 12.69 -8.76 -0.56
CA PHE A 98 13.81 -9.70 -0.72
C PHE A 98 13.59 -10.72 -1.85
N HIS A 99 12.69 -10.42 -2.78
CA HIS A 99 12.39 -11.30 -3.92
C HIS A 99 13.64 -11.54 -4.79
N PRO A 100 13.91 -12.75 -5.33
CA PRO A 100 15.13 -13.05 -6.08
C PRO A 100 15.28 -12.22 -7.38
N ALA A 101 14.17 -11.89 -8.05
CA ALA A 101 14.18 -11.05 -9.24
C ALA A 101 14.46 -9.58 -8.90
N ARG A 102 15.51 -9.01 -9.51
CA ARG A 102 15.92 -7.61 -9.33
C ARG A 102 14.81 -6.62 -9.65
N HIS A 103 14.09 -6.84 -10.76
CA HIS A 103 13.03 -5.94 -11.21
C HIS A 103 11.90 -5.81 -10.17
N VAL A 104 11.53 -6.91 -9.51
CA VAL A 104 10.53 -6.89 -8.43
C VAL A 104 11.04 -6.09 -7.24
N ARG A 105 12.27 -6.33 -6.80
CA ARG A 105 12.86 -5.58 -5.68
C ARG A 105 12.88 -4.09 -5.95
N GLU A 106 13.29 -3.64 -7.13
CA GLU A 106 13.38 -2.22 -7.46
C GLU A 106 12.05 -1.47 -7.23
N ILE A 107 10.93 -2.09 -7.61
CA ILE A 107 9.59 -1.52 -7.44
C ILE A 107 9.15 -1.58 -5.97
N TYR A 108 9.32 -2.72 -5.32
CA TYR A 108 8.90 -2.90 -3.93
C TYR A 108 9.70 -2.03 -2.95
N TRP A 109 11.01 -1.89 -3.15
CA TRP A 109 11.83 -0.97 -2.38
C TRP A 109 11.42 0.49 -2.61
N LYS A 110 10.99 0.86 -3.82
CA LYS A 110 10.46 2.20 -4.06
C LYS A 110 9.18 2.48 -3.27
N ILE A 111 8.26 1.51 -3.19
CA ILE A 111 7.04 1.64 -2.37
C ILE A 111 7.39 1.69 -0.88
N TYR A 112 8.31 0.83 -0.44
CA TYR A 112 8.80 0.81 0.95
C TYR A 112 9.42 2.15 1.35
N ASN A 113 10.24 2.76 0.49
CA ASN A 113 10.87 4.04 0.78
C ASN A 113 9.82 5.15 0.97
N ASN A 114 8.78 5.17 0.15
CA ASN A 114 7.67 6.12 0.33
C ASN A 114 6.93 5.87 1.66
N LEU A 115 6.68 4.61 2.00
CA LEU A 115 6.05 4.21 3.25
C LEU A 115 6.89 4.62 4.48
N TYR A 116 8.20 4.40 4.41
CA TYR A 116 9.15 4.74 5.45
C TYR A 116 9.22 6.25 5.69
N VAL A 117 9.23 7.05 4.61
CA VAL A 117 9.18 8.52 4.71
C VAL A 117 7.85 9.01 5.27
N TYR A 118 6.74 8.31 4.96
CA TYR A 118 5.41 8.69 5.44
C TYR A 118 5.22 8.49 6.95
N SER A 119 5.53 7.29 7.46
CA SER A 119 5.28 6.95 8.87
C SER A 119 6.31 5.97 9.41
N GLN A 120 7.53 6.45 9.64
CA GLN A 120 8.60 5.64 10.22
C GLN A 120 8.21 5.06 11.58
N ASP A 121 7.68 5.88 12.48
CA ASP A 121 7.33 5.44 13.85
C ASP A 121 6.18 4.42 13.84
N GLY A 122 5.22 4.58 12.93
CA GLY A 122 4.10 3.65 12.76
C GLY A 122 4.51 2.28 12.22
N LEU A 123 5.72 2.13 11.64
CA LEU A 123 6.24 0.84 11.19
C LEU A 123 6.87 0.03 12.32
N SER A 124 7.37 0.66 13.39
CA SER A 124 8.00 -0.03 14.53
C SER A 124 7.16 -1.20 15.07
N PRO A 125 5.85 -1.04 15.38
CA PRO A 125 5.02 -2.15 15.83
C PRO A 125 4.65 -3.16 14.72
N ALA A 126 4.78 -2.78 13.45
CA ALA A 126 4.32 -3.58 12.31
C ALA A 126 5.41 -4.51 11.73
N TYR A 127 6.70 -4.27 12.03
CA TYR A 127 7.77 -5.13 11.51
C TYR A 127 7.63 -6.58 12.00
N PRO A 128 7.77 -7.57 11.10
CA PRO A 128 7.72 -8.97 11.48
C PRO A 128 8.90 -9.33 12.38
N ARG A 129 8.71 -10.36 13.21
CA ARG A 129 9.79 -10.91 14.02
C ARG A 129 10.72 -11.72 13.13
N ILE A 130 11.98 -11.34 13.08
CA ILE A 130 13.02 -12.07 12.35
C ILE A 130 13.79 -12.90 13.38
N PRO A 131 13.94 -14.22 13.18
CA PRO A 131 14.70 -15.07 14.10
C PRO A 131 16.18 -14.72 14.03
N ASP A 132 16.88 -14.88 15.16
CA ASP A 132 18.32 -14.70 15.22
C ASP A 132 19.04 -15.71 14.32
N ASP A 133 20.16 -15.29 13.73
CA ASP A 133 20.98 -16.15 12.89
C ASP A 133 22.15 -16.71 13.71
N HIS A 134 22.06 -17.99 14.05
CA HIS A 134 23.07 -18.70 14.81
C HIS A 134 24.36 -18.96 14.01
N GLU A 135 24.32 -18.96 12.68
CA GLU A 135 25.49 -19.20 11.84
C GLU A 135 26.37 -17.95 11.74
N THR A 136 25.74 -16.78 11.58
CA THR A 136 26.46 -15.49 11.53
C THR A 136 26.64 -14.84 12.89
N GLY A 137 25.93 -15.32 13.92
CA GLY A 137 25.93 -14.75 15.28
C GLY A 137 25.16 -13.43 15.39
N ASN A 138 24.34 -13.09 14.39
CA ASN A 138 23.55 -11.86 14.38
C ASN A 138 22.28 -12.00 15.22
N VAL A 139 22.04 -11.00 16.09
CA VAL A 139 20.82 -10.88 16.90
C VAL A 139 19.86 -9.92 16.18
N TYR A 140 18.73 -10.44 15.73
CA TYR A 140 17.66 -9.70 15.02
C TYR A 140 16.41 -9.50 15.89
N GLY A 141 16.28 -10.24 17.00
CA GLY A 141 15.21 -10.07 17.97
C GLY A 141 15.17 -8.67 18.61
N ARG A 142 13.98 -8.24 19.04
CA ARG A 142 13.72 -6.99 19.75
C ARG A 142 13.17 -7.31 21.15
N PRO A 143 14.03 -7.68 22.12
CA PRO A 143 13.61 -8.23 23.40
C PRO A 143 12.78 -7.25 24.24
N GLU A 144 12.93 -5.95 24.03
CA GLU A 144 12.17 -4.91 24.73
C GLU A 144 10.67 -5.00 24.45
N LEU A 145 10.28 -5.51 23.28
CA LEU A 145 8.87 -5.67 22.90
C LEU A 145 8.24 -6.94 23.47
N ASP A 146 9.03 -7.85 24.03
CA ASP A 146 8.55 -9.12 24.61
C ASP A 146 8.33 -9.04 26.13
N LEU A 147 8.69 -7.91 26.75
CA LEU A 147 8.50 -7.69 28.17
C LEU A 147 7.01 -7.57 28.49
N VAL A 148 6.52 -8.41 29.39
CA VAL A 148 5.17 -8.34 29.95
C VAL A 148 5.29 -8.01 31.44
N ILE A 149 4.64 -6.93 31.87
CA ILE A 149 4.60 -6.47 33.27
C ILE A 149 3.34 -6.99 33.95
#